data_AF-A0A1B9F757-F1
#
_entry.id   AF-A0A1B9F757-F1
#
_cell.length_a   1.000
_cell.length_b   1.000
_cell.length_c   1.000
_cell.angle_alpha   90.00
_cell.angle_beta   90.00
_cell.angle_gamma   90.00
#
_symmetry.space_group_name_H-M   'P 1'
#
loop_
_entity.id
_entity.type
_entity.pdbx_description
1 polymer ?
#
loop_
_entity_poly.entity_id
_entity_poly.type
_entity_poly.pdbx_seq_one_letter_code
_entity_poly.pdbx_strand_id
1 'polypeptide(L)'
;MPLLGHVDVAGLTVSQISKKLAKMLADGYLVDPQVNVFIEEYGSKKAVILGMVKNPGLYELSGPTTLLELISKAGGLSKDAGNKVTIKRIDPDGKKKVINIDLKALMEGGDISLNIQIKDGDNVYVSKAGMVYVTGEVKEPDAYKIDEGTTVIKAIALAGGFTGKAAKGKIKIIRMVNGKKKVLKNVPLDTAVLPEDVIVVPESFF
;
A
#
# COMPACT_ATOMS: atom_id res chain seq x y z
N MET A 1 34.23 1.68 -25.64
CA MET A 1 34.77 0.31 -25.71
C MET A 1 35.89 0.26 -26.74
N PRO A 2 37.03 -0.39 -26.46
CA PRO A 2 38.26 -0.22 -27.25
C PRO A 2 38.19 -0.63 -28.72
N LEU A 3 37.27 -1.52 -29.13
CA LEU A 3 37.12 -1.94 -30.54
C LEU A 3 35.89 -1.36 -31.25
N LEU A 4 34.76 -1.22 -30.53
CA LEU A 4 33.48 -0.79 -31.11
C LEU A 4 33.10 0.67 -30.79
N GLY A 5 33.94 1.40 -30.05
CA GLY A 5 33.62 2.76 -29.64
C GLY A 5 32.40 2.84 -28.71
N HIS A 6 31.47 3.74 -29.02
CA HIS A 6 30.19 3.90 -28.33
C HIS A 6 29.10 3.09 -29.03
N VAL A 7 28.27 2.41 -28.25
CA VAL A 7 27.17 1.58 -28.78
C VAL A 7 25.87 1.98 -28.09
N ASP A 8 24.88 2.42 -28.86
CA ASP A 8 23.55 2.72 -28.33
C ASP A 8 22.83 1.45 -27.90
N VAL A 9 22.47 1.38 -26.63
CA VAL A 9 21.82 0.22 -26.00
C VAL A 9 20.51 0.57 -25.29
N ALA A 10 20.08 1.83 -25.37
CA ALA A 10 18.83 2.28 -24.75
C ALA A 10 17.62 1.50 -25.28
N GLY A 11 16.78 1.02 -24.37
CA GLY A 11 15.58 0.24 -24.70
C GLY A 11 15.82 -1.22 -25.07
N LEU A 12 17.07 -1.70 -25.09
CA LEU A 12 17.40 -3.10 -25.34
C LEU A 12 17.53 -3.89 -24.04
N THR A 13 17.15 -5.17 -24.10
CA THR A 13 17.44 -6.14 -23.03
C THR A 13 18.90 -6.59 -23.06
N VAL A 14 19.41 -7.10 -21.95
CA VAL A 14 20.78 -7.65 -21.85
C VAL A 14 21.07 -8.68 -22.95
N SER A 15 20.11 -9.57 -23.25
CA SER A 15 20.24 -10.56 -24.32
C SER A 15 20.32 -9.92 -25.72
N GLN A 16 19.51 -8.90 -25.98
CA GLN A 16 19.56 -8.15 -27.24
C GLN A 16 20.89 -7.38 -27.38
N ILE A 17 21.40 -6.80 -26.28
CA ILE A 17 22.69 -6.12 -26.26
C ILE A 17 23.82 -7.11 -26.54
N SER A 18 23.84 -8.27 -25.86
CA SER A 18 24.81 -9.34 -26.10
C SER A 18 24.84 -9.76 -27.57
N LYS A 19 23.67 -10.05 -28.16
CA LYS A 19 23.57 -10.40 -29.59
C LYS A 19 24.04 -9.27 -30.52
N LYS A 20 23.67 -8.02 -30.21
CA LYS A 20 24.09 -6.84 -30.99
C LYS A 20 25.61 -6.67 -30.96
N LEU A 21 26.22 -6.77 -29.78
CA LEU A 21 27.68 -6.66 -29.61
C LEU A 21 28.43 -7.82 -30.27
N ALA A 22 27.94 -9.06 -30.14
CA ALA A 22 28.55 -10.21 -30.81
C ALA A 22 28.56 -10.04 -32.33
N LYS A 23 27.45 -9.56 -32.91
CA LYS A 23 27.37 -9.26 -34.35
C LYS A 23 28.34 -8.16 -34.77
N MET A 24 28.43 -7.08 -34.00
CA MET A 24 29.35 -5.97 -34.28
C MET A 24 30.82 -6.38 -34.16
N LEU A 25 31.17 -7.26 -33.22
CA LEU A 25 32.53 -7.79 -33.08
C LEU A 25 32.88 -8.79 -34.19
N ALA A 26 31.91 -9.58 -34.64
CA ALA A 26 32.11 -10.52 -35.75
C ALA A 26 32.36 -9.80 -37.08
N ASP A 27 31.90 -8.55 -37.20
CA ASP A 27 32.08 -7.71 -38.38
C ASP A 27 33.49 -7.06 -38.38
N GLY A 28 34.49 -7.89 -38.68
CA GLY A 28 35.85 -7.43 -38.97
C GLY A 28 36.82 -7.38 -37.79
N TYR A 29 36.42 -7.78 -36.58
CA TYR A 29 37.31 -7.77 -35.41
C TYR A 29 37.63 -9.17 -34.87
N LEU A 30 36.65 -10.07 -34.77
CA LEU A 30 36.80 -11.39 -34.13
C LEU A 30 36.08 -12.48 -34.92
N VAL A 31 36.58 -13.71 -34.85
CA VAL A 31 35.90 -14.92 -35.36
C VAL A 31 35.17 -15.58 -34.21
N ASP A 32 33.86 -15.80 -34.35
CA ASP A 32 32.95 -16.40 -33.36
C ASP A 32 33.03 -15.78 -31.93
N PRO A 33 32.77 -14.47 -31.78
CA PRO A 33 32.86 -13.81 -30.48
C PRO A 33 31.74 -14.24 -29.53
N GLN A 34 32.12 -14.73 -28.36
CA GLN A 34 31.19 -15.01 -27.25
C GLN A 34 31.09 -13.79 -26.34
N VAL A 35 29.90 -13.18 -26.24
CA VAL A 35 29.70 -11.93 -25.48
C VAL A 35 28.72 -12.13 -24.33
N ASN A 36 29.22 -12.04 -23.10
CA ASN A 36 28.40 -11.94 -21.90
C ASN A 36 28.28 -10.47 -21.47
N VAL A 37 27.04 -10.06 -21.20
CA VAL A 37 26.72 -8.70 -20.75
C VAL A 37 26.05 -8.82 -19.39
N PHE A 38 26.50 -8.02 -18.43
CA PHE A 38 25.86 -7.83 -17.14
C PHE A 38 25.67 -6.33 -16.91
N ILE A 39 24.64 -5.98 -16.15
CA ILE A 39 24.42 -4.60 -15.73
C ILE A 39 25.29 -4.40 -14.49
N GLU A 40 26.34 -3.59 -14.62
CA GLU A 40 27.25 -3.27 -13.53
C GLU A 40 26.56 -2.38 -12.47
N GLU A 41 25.83 -1.37 -12.94
CA GLU A 41 25.02 -0.50 -12.09
C GLU A 41 23.75 -0.07 -12.83
N TYR A 42 22.59 -0.24 -12.20
CA TYR A 42 21.39 0.44 -12.68
C TYR A 42 21.53 1.89 -12.25
N GLY A 43 21.67 2.83 -13.18
CA GLY A 43 21.62 4.27 -12.84
C GLY A 43 20.46 4.50 -11.87
N SER A 44 20.77 5.00 -10.67
CA SER A 44 19.96 4.75 -9.49
C SER A 44 18.59 5.41 -9.60
N LYS A 45 17.62 4.63 -10.11
CA LYS A 45 16.21 4.98 -10.06
C LYS A 45 15.82 5.10 -8.60
N LYS A 46 14.95 6.05 -8.27
CA LYS A 46 14.54 6.30 -6.88
C LYS A 46 13.03 6.31 -6.79
N ALA A 47 12.51 5.78 -5.68
CA ALA A 47 11.11 5.93 -5.30
C ALA A 47 11.01 6.39 -3.86
N VAL A 48 9.95 7.12 -3.55
CA VAL A 48 9.65 7.58 -2.20
C VAL A 48 8.57 6.68 -1.63
N ILE A 49 8.77 6.15 -0.43
CA ILE A 49 7.71 5.47 0.34
C ILE A 49 7.46 6.20 1.65
N LEU A 50 6.21 6.58 1.88
CA LEU A 50 5.76 7.38 3.01
C LEU A 50 4.54 6.73 3.68
N GLY A 51 4.15 7.26 4.83
CA GLY A 51 3.00 6.78 5.58
C GLY A 51 3.38 5.64 6.53
N MET A 52 2.48 4.68 6.70
CA MET A 52 2.58 3.65 7.74
C MET A 52 3.48 2.46 7.37
N VAL A 53 4.75 2.75 7.15
CA VAL A 53 5.85 1.76 7.08
C VAL A 53 6.81 1.98 8.25
N LYS A 54 7.71 1.02 8.52
CA LYS A 54 8.67 1.20 9.63
C LYS A 54 9.67 2.32 9.36
N ASN A 55 10.24 2.36 8.15
CA ASN A 55 11.26 3.33 7.76
C ASN A 55 10.79 4.12 6.53
N PRO A 56 9.97 5.17 6.67
CA PRO A 56 9.58 6.00 5.54
C PRO A 56 10.78 6.79 4.99
N GLY A 57 10.86 6.97 3.68
CA GLY A 57 11.97 7.70 3.06
C GLY A 57 12.11 7.50 1.55
N LEU A 58 13.23 8.00 1.03
CA LEU A 58 13.67 7.79 -0.34
C LEU A 58 14.47 6.50 -0.43
N TYR A 59 14.13 5.65 -1.39
CA TYR A 59 14.79 4.36 -1.63
C TYR A 59 15.31 4.27 -3.05
N GLU A 60 16.51 3.72 -3.18
CA GLU A 60 17.11 3.41 -4.48
C GLU A 60 16.61 2.06 -4.99
N LEU A 61 16.28 2.00 -6.28
CA LEU A 61 15.74 0.83 -6.95
C LEU A 61 16.87 0.14 -7.73
N SER A 62 17.47 -0.86 -7.11
CA SER A 62 18.47 -1.74 -7.75
C SER A 62 17.76 -2.72 -8.69
N GLY A 63 17.42 -2.27 -9.90
CA GLY A 63 16.76 -3.09 -10.92
C GLY A 63 15.23 -3.14 -10.79
N PRO A 64 14.55 -4.16 -11.36
CA PRO A 64 13.11 -4.33 -11.25
C PRO A 64 12.68 -4.52 -9.79
N THR A 65 12.03 -3.53 -9.20
CA THR A 65 11.50 -3.58 -7.83
C THR A 65 9.98 -3.60 -7.82
N THR A 66 9.36 -4.48 -7.04
CA THR A 66 7.89 -4.55 -6.86
C THR A 66 7.42 -3.76 -5.64
N LEU A 67 6.11 -3.53 -5.52
CA LEU A 67 5.53 -2.87 -4.34
C LEU A 67 5.89 -3.60 -3.03
N LEU A 68 5.70 -4.93 -2.99
CA LEU A 68 6.03 -5.71 -1.79
C LEU A 68 7.52 -5.67 -1.46
N GLU A 69 8.38 -5.65 -2.48
CA GLU A 69 9.82 -5.53 -2.26
C GLU A 69 10.19 -4.15 -1.70
N LEU A 70 9.59 -3.07 -2.22
CA LEU A 70 9.79 -1.73 -1.67
C LEU A 70 9.30 -1.62 -0.22
N ILE A 71 8.12 -2.18 0.09
CA ILE A 71 7.61 -2.23 1.47
C ILE A 71 8.57 -3.01 2.37
N SER A 72 9.13 -4.12 1.87
CA SER A 72 10.11 -4.93 2.60
C SER A 72 11.42 -4.17 2.84
N LYS A 73 11.94 -3.45 1.84
CA LYS A 73 13.08 -2.54 1.98
C LYS A 73 12.83 -1.45 3.02
N ALA A 74 11.57 -0.98 3.13
CA ALA A 74 11.14 -0.05 4.17
C ALA A 74 10.94 -0.67 5.57
N GLY A 75 11.33 -1.93 5.77
CA GLY A 75 11.21 -2.66 7.03
C GLY A 75 9.83 -3.29 7.28
N GLY A 76 8.95 -3.28 6.27
CA GLY A 76 7.58 -3.74 6.36
C GLY A 76 6.60 -2.66 6.80
N LEU A 77 5.32 -3.03 6.88
CA LEU A 77 4.25 -2.18 7.39
C LEU A 77 4.44 -1.88 8.88
N SER A 78 4.04 -0.68 9.31
CA SER A 78 3.98 -0.35 10.74
C SER A 78 2.73 -0.97 11.38
N LYS A 79 2.67 -0.98 12.72
CA LYS A 79 1.50 -1.54 13.45
C LYS A 79 0.19 -0.81 13.12
N ASP A 80 0.27 0.45 12.72
CA ASP A 80 -0.90 1.31 12.45
C ASP A 80 -1.22 1.41 10.95
N ALA A 81 -0.60 0.57 10.13
CA ALA A 81 -0.87 0.52 8.70
C ALA A 81 -2.30 0.08 8.42
N GLY A 82 -2.94 0.78 7.49
CA GLY A 82 -4.19 0.37 6.88
C GLY A 82 -3.94 -0.47 5.64
N ASN A 83 -5.04 -0.97 5.07
CA ASN A 83 -4.99 -1.90 3.94
C ASN A 83 -4.83 -1.20 2.58
N LYS A 84 -4.71 0.14 2.54
CA LYS A 84 -4.64 0.88 1.27
C LYS A 84 -3.27 1.47 1.02
N VAL A 85 -2.75 1.26 -0.18
CA VAL A 85 -1.58 1.96 -0.74
C VAL A 85 -2.02 2.84 -1.90
N THR A 86 -1.49 4.05 -1.95
CA THR A 86 -1.67 4.97 -3.07
C THR A 86 -0.32 5.25 -3.71
N ILE A 87 -0.20 5.00 -5.01
CA ILE A 87 1.00 5.30 -5.79
C ILE A 87 0.66 6.47 -6.71
N LYS A 88 1.38 7.58 -6.54
CA LYS A 88 1.35 8.71 -7.46
C LYS A 88 2.53 8.57 -8.41
N ARG A 89 2.23 8.44 -9.69
CA ARG A 89 3.19 8.22 -10.77
C ARG A 89 3.09 9.33 -11.80
N ILE A 90 4.22 9.73 -12.35
CA ILE A 90 4.29 10.57 -13.55
C ILE A 90 4.86 9.66 -14.65
N ASP A 91 4.07 9.37 -15.67
CA ASP A 91 4.56 8.59 -16.81
C ASP A 91 5.50 9.44 -17.69
N PRO A 92 6.33 8.83 -18.56
CA PRO A 92 7.31 9.56 -19.37
C PRO A 92 6.71 10.64 -20.28
N ASP A 93 5.42 10.54 -20.60
CA ASP A 93 4.66 11.55 -21.36
C ASP A 93 4.16 12.73 -20.50
N GLY A 94 4.54 12.76 -19.22
CA GLY A 94 4.16 13.79 -18.25
C GLY A 94 2.79 13.58 -17.60
N LYS A 95 2.04 12.54 -17.98
CA LYS A 95 0.71 12.29 -17.39
C LYS A 95 0.83 11.80 -15.95
N LYS A 96 0.00 12.37 -15.08
CA LYS A 96 -0.13 11.96 -13.68
C LYS A 96 -1.11 10.81 -13.56
N LYS A 97 -0.69 9.72 -12.92
CA LYS A 97 -1.50 8.56 -12.61
C LYS A 97 -1.57 8.35 -11.10
N VAL A 98 -2.75 8.01 -10.60
CA VAL A 98 -2.96 7.59 -9.21
C VAL A 98 -3.41 6.14 -9.25
N ILE A 99 -2.63 5.25 -8.62
CA ILE A 99 -2.92 3.82 -8.54
C ILE A 99 -3.25 3.52 -7.08
N ASN A 100 -4.43 2.97 -6.83
CA ASN A 100 -4.84 2.53 -5.51
C ASN A 100 -4.73 1.01 -5.45
N ILE A 101 -4.12 0.50 -4.38
CA ILE A 101 -3.88 -0.93 -4.17
C ILE A 101 -4.45 -1.31 -2.81
N ASP A 102 -5.23 -2.38 -2.79
CA ASP A 102 -5.66 -3.06 -1.56
C ASP A 102 -4.61 -4.11 -1.17
N LEU A 103 -3.89 -3.82 -0.09
CA LEU A 103 -2.87 -4.70 0.50
C LEU A 103 -3.48 -5.97 1.08
N LYS A 104 -4.72 -5.94 1.56
CA LYS A 104 -5.36 -7.14 2.09
C LYS A 104 -5.64 -8.13 0.97
N ALA A 105 -6.20 -7.65 -0.14
CA ALA A 105 -6.40 -8.47 -1.34
C ALA A 105 -5.06 -9.02 -1.88
N LEU A 106 -4.00 -8.22 -1.85
CA LEU A 106 -2.67 -8.63 -2.30
C LEU A 106 -2.01 -9.67 -1.39
N MET A 107 -1.98 -9.42 -0.07
CA MET A 107 -1.19 -10.21 0.88
C MET A 107 -1.93 -11.41 1.45
N GLU A 108 -3.23 -11.25 1.76
CA GLU A 108 -4.07 -12.32 2.32
C GLU A 108 -4.89 -13.00 1.22
N GLY A 109 -5.41 -12.21 0.27
CA GLY A 109 -6.21 -12.73 -0.85
C GLY A 109 -5.39 -13.36 -1.97
N GLY A 110 -4.08 -13.11 -2.02
CA GLY A 110 -3.18 -13.67 -3.03
C GLY A 110 -3.30 -13.06 -4.43
N ASP A 111 -3.97 -11.90 -4.58
CA ASP A 111 -4.07 -11.23 -5.87
C ASP A 111 -2.75 -10.56 -6.26
N ILE A 112 -1.87 -11.33 -6.90
CA ILE A 112 -0.53 -10.88 -7.30
C ILE A 112 -0.55 -9.81 -8.40
N SER A 113 -1.69 -9.61 -9.10
CA SER A 113 -1.82 -8.54 -10.10
C SER A 113 -1.69 -7.15 -9.48
N LEU A 114 -1.97 -7.06 -8.17
CA LEU A 114 -1.81 -5.85 -7.37
C LEU A 114 -0.35 -5.59 -6.95
N ASN A 115 0.56 -6.57 -7.09
CA ASN A 115 1.99 -6.39 -6.77
C ASN A 115 2.74 -5.70 -7.92
N ILE A 116 2.35 -4.47 -8.22
CA ILE A 116 2.86 -3.77 -9.40
C ILE A 116 4.35 -3.46 -9.28
N GLN A 117 5.00 -3.33 -10.44
CA GLN A 117 6.37 -2.80 -10.51
C GLN A 117 6.40 -1.32 -10.15
N ILE A 118 7.33 -0.95 -9.26
CA ILE A 118 7.65 0.43 -8.90
C ILE A 118 8.57 1.02 -9.97
N LYS A 119 8.23 2.22 -10.42
CA LYS A 119 8.98 2.98 -11.41
C LYS A 119 9.77 4.09 -10.74
N ASP A 120 10.74 4.61 -11.48
CA ASP A 120 11.48 5.80 -11.10
C ASP A 120 10.54 6.98 -10.87
N GLY A 121 10.78 7.74 -9.79
CA GLY A 121 9.97 8.88 -9.40
C GLY A 121 8.62 8.56 -8.74
N ASP A 122 8.27 7.29 -8.55
CA ASP A 122 7.03 6.92 -7.87
C ASP A 122 7.01 7.45 -6.42
N ASN A 123 5.85 7.99 -6.02
CA ASN A 123 5.56 8.33 -4.64
C ASN A 123 4.51 7.36 -4.10
N VAL A 124 4.95 6.44 -3.26
CA VAL A 124 4.16 5.38 -2.63
C VAL A 124 3.75 5.83 -1.24
N TYR A 125 2.46 5.85 -0.96
CA TYR A 125 1.91 6.24 0.33
C TYR A 125 1.08 5.11 0.93
N VAL A 126 1.51 4.61 2.09
CA VAL A 126 0.77 3.60 2.87
C VAL A 126 -0.17 4.30 3.84
N SER A 127 -1.47 4.06 3.71
CA SER A 127 -2.49 4.67 4.57
C SER A 127 -2.36 4.24 6.03
N LYS A 128 -2.86 5.10 6.92
CA LYS A 128 -3.13 4.71 8.31
C LYS A 128 -4.41 3.88 8.40
N ALA A 129 -4.43 2.89 9.28
CA ALA A 129 -5.63 2.14 9.59
C ALA A 129 -6.74 3.10 10.03
N GLY A 130 -7.94 2.89 9.50
CA GLY A 130 -9.12 3.56 10.04
C GLY A 130 -9.33 3.14 11.48
N MET A 131 -9.79 4.06 12.32
CA MET A 131 -10.14 3.75 13.71
C MET A 131 -11.59 4.13 13.97
N VAL A 132 -12.23 3.46 14.93
CA VAL A 132 -13.50 3.87 15.53
C VAL A 132 -13.35 3.91 17.03
N TYR A 133 -14.12 4.76 17.70
CA TYR A 133 -14.11 4.87 19.15
C TYR A 133 -15.35 4.20 19.71
N VAL A 134 -15.18 3.21 20.57
CA VAL A 134 -16.30 2.51 21.22
C VAL A 134 -16.39 2.98 22.67
N THR A 135 -17.56 3.46 23.08
CA THR A 135 -17.77 4.08 24.40
C THR A 135 -19.08 3.62 25.06
N GLY A 136 -19.16 3.78 26.38
CA GLY A 136 -20.33 3.43 27.18
C GLY A 136 -20.29 1.99 27.68
N GLU A 137 -21.43 1.30 27.63
CA GLU A 137 -21.65 -0.03 28.21
C GLU A 137 -21.07 -1.18 27.35
N VAL A 138 -19.76 -1.14 27.18
CA VAL A 138 -18.91 -2.24 26.67
C VAL A 138 -17.85 -2.58 27.70
N LYS A 139 -17.23 -3.77 27.60
CA LYS A 139 -16.25 -4.19 28.61
C LYS A 139 -14.95 -3.39 28.56
N GLU A 140 -14.50 -3.04 27.36
CA GLU A 140 -13.27 -2.31 27.12
C GLU A 140 -13.58 -1.10 26.21
N PRO A 141 -13.96 0.06 26.77
CA PRO A 141 -14.12 1.28 25.99
C PRO A 141 -12.76 1.83 25.52
N ASP A 142 -12.52 1.89 24.21
CA ASP A 142 -11.28 2.40 23.62
C ASP A 142 -11.44 2.72 22.11
N ALA A 143 -10.36 3.13 21.46
CA ALA A 143 -10.21 3.22 20.01
C ALA A 143 -9.79 1.87 19.42
N TYR A 144 -10.53 1.42 18.41
CA TYR A 144 -10.31 0.15 17.73
C TYR A 144 -10.03 0.36 16.25
N LYS A 145 -9.01 -0.33 15.75
CA LYS A 145 -8.71 -0.37 14.32
C LYS A 145 -9.83 -1.06 13.57
N ILE A 146 -10.15 -0.53 12.39
CA ILE A 146 -11.17 -1.07 11.51
C ILE A 146 -10.60 -1.33 10.12
N ASP A 147 -11.10 -2.40 9.51
CA ASP A 147 -10.91 -2.69 8.09
C ASP A 147 -12.16 -2.26 7.31
N GLU A 148 -12.06 -2.24 5.99
CA GLU A 148 -13.22 -2.11 5.11
C GLU A 148 -14.30 -3.15 5.47
N GLY A 149 -15.55 -2.70 5.56
CA GLY A 149 -16.69 -3.54 5.91
C GLY A 149 -16.83 -3.86 7.39
N THR A 150 -16.02 -3.26 8.28
CA THR A 150 -16.21 -3.42 9.73
C THR A 150 -17.59 -2.90 10.13
N THR A 151 -18.30 -3.67 10.96
CA THR A 151 -19.66 -3.37 11.43
C THR A 151 -19.67 -2.97 12.90
N VAL A 152 -20.78 -2.40 13.37
CA VAL A 152 -20.99 -2.05 14.79
C VAL A 152 -20.75 -3.26 15.69
N ILE A 153 -21.28 -4.44 15.33
CA ILE A 153 -21.09 -5.65 16.14
C ILE A 153 -19.64 -6.11 16.20
N LYS A 154 -18.89 -6.02 15.10
CA LYS A 154 -17.46 -6.35 15.10
C LYS A 154 -16.68 -5.38 16.00
N ALA A 155 -16.97 -4.08 15.92
CA ALA A 155 -16.35 -3.08 16.78
C ALA A 155 -16.65 -3.33 18.28
N ILE A 156 -17.89 -3.66 18.62
CA ILE A 156 -18.28 -3.98 20.01
C ILE A 156 -17.64 -5.30 20.48
N ALA A 157 -17.47 -6.28 19.59
CA ALA A 157 -16.76 -7.51 19.90
C ALA A 157 -15.27 -7.26 20.18
N LEU A 158 -14.62 -6.37 19.41
CA LEU A 158 -13.25 -5.91 19.69
C LEU A 158 -13.15 -5.20 21.05
N ALA A 159 -14.22 -4.50 21.45
CA ALA A 159 -14.36 -3.87 22.77
C ALA A 159 -14.72 -4.84 23.93
N GLY A 160 -14.46 -6.14 23.76
CA GLY A 160 -14.75 -7.19 24.76
C GLY A 160 -16.23 -7.56 24.89
N GLY A 161 -17.11 -6.99 24.05
CA GLY A 161 -18.55 -7.19 24.06
C GLY A 161 -19.31 -6.23 24.98
N PHE A 162 -20.63 -6.37 25.01
CA PHE A 162 -21.51 -5.59 25.88
C PHE A 162 -21.31 -5.90 27.36
N THR A 163 -21.53 -4.91 28.24
CA THR A 163 -21.77 -5.16 29.66
C THR A 163 -23.20 -5.69 29.88
N GLY A 164 -23.50 -6.15 31.10
CA GLY A 164 -24.85 -6.57 31.48
C GLY A 164 -25.89 -5.44 31.50
N LYS A 165 -25.45 -4.18 31.47
CA LYS A 165 -26.32 -2.99 31.55
C LYS A 165 -26.57 -2.35 30.19
N ALA A 166 -26.01 -2.88 29.11
CA ALA A 166 -26.06 -2.26 27.79
C ALA A 166 -27.48 -2.22 27.19
N ALA A 167 -27.91 -1.05 26.72
CA ALA A 167 -29.11 -0.88 25.92
C ALA A 167 -28.85 -1.21 24.44
N LYS A 168 -28.78 -2.51 24.10
CA LYS A 168 -28.37 -3.03 22.77
C LYS A 168 -29.17 -2.47 21.58
N GLY A 169 -30.44 -2.09 21.77
CA GLY A 169 -31.29 -1.50 20.72
C GLY A 169 -31.20 0.03 20.60
N LYS A 170 -30.45 0.70 21.49
CA LYS A 170 -30.35 2.17 21.56
C LYS A 170 -28.96 2.68 21.19
N ILE A 171 -28.16 1.87 20.51
CA ILE A 171 -26.80 2.22 20.07
C ILE A 171 -26.86 3.44 19.16
N LYS A 172 -25.88 4.34 19.33
CA LYS A 172 -25.76 5.56 18.53
C LYS A 172 -24.39 5.59 17.86
N ILE A 173 -24.34 6.13 16.65
CA ILE A 173 -23.09 6.52 16.01
C ILE A 173 -23.07 8.03 15.90
N ILE A 174 -21.99 8.65 16.38
CA ILE A 174 -21.65 10.03 16.10
C ILE A 174 -20.64 10.02 14.95
N ARG A 175 -21.01 10.63 13.83
CA ARG A 175 -20.23 10.66 12.60
C ARG A 175 -20.02 12.09 12.13
N MET A 176 -18.81 12.42 11.69
CA MET A 176 -18.53 13.69 11.02
C MET A 176 -18.78 13.55 9.51
N VAL A 177 -19.70 14.32 8.95
CA VAL A 177 -20.00 14.35 7.51
C VAL A 177 -19.85 15.79 7.04
N ASN A 178 -18.87 16.05 6.16
CA ASN A 178 -18.57 17.39 5.63
C ASN A 178 -18.37 18.44 6.73
N GLY A 179 -17.63 18.08 7.78
CA GLY A 179 -17.36 18.95 8.94
C GLY A 179 -18.54 19.14 9.89
N LYS A 180 -19.71 18.54 9.62
CA LYS A 180 -20.87 18.61 10.50
C LYS A 180 -21.08 17.29 11.25
N LYS A 181 -21.37 17.40 12.54
CA LYS A 181 -21.73 16.26 13.39
C LYS A 181 -23.11 15.73 13.01
N LYS A 182 -23.18 14.45 12.61
CA LYS A 182 -24.42 13.69 12.39
C LYS A 182 -24.53 12.62 13.47
N VAL A 183 -25.70 12.52 14.10
CA VAL A 183 -25.97 11.48 15.11
C VAL A 183 -26.97 10.49 14.53
N LEU A 184 -26.53 9.26 14.31
CA LEU A 184 -27.39 8.14 13.96
C LEU A 184 -27.85 7.48 15.25
N LYS A 185 -29.16 7.29 15.42
CA LYS A 185 -29.77 6.70 16.62
C LYS A 185 -30.34 5.32 16.29
N ASN A 186 -30.37 4.44 17.28
CA ASN A 186 -30.90 3.08 17.19
C ASN A 186 -30.30 2.32 16.00
N VAL A 187 -28.97 2.38 15.89
CA VAL A 187 -28.23 1.86 14.75
C VAL A 187 -28.23 0.32 14.80
N PRO A 188 -28.61 -0.38 13.70
CA PRO A 188 -28.50 -1.82 13.60
C PRO A 188 -27.06 -2.31 13.79
N LEU A 189 -26.91 -3.49 14.40
CA LEU A 189 -25.60 -4.07 14.75
C LEU A 189 -24.74 -4.45 13.53
N ASP A 190 -25.36 -4.72 12.39
CA ASP A 190 -24.72 -5.01 11.11
C ASP A 190 -24.33 -3.76 10.31
N THR A 191 -24.66 -2.56 10.81
CA THR A 191 -24.31 -1.30 10.14
C THR A 191 -22.80 -1.17 10.00
N ALA A 192 -22.33 -0.89 8.79
CA ALA A 192 -20.94 -0.59 8.53
C ALA A 192 -20.52 0.74 9.17
N VAL A 193 -19.38 0.72 9.86
CA VAL A 193 -18.78 1.89 10.51
C VAL A 193 -17.76 2.54 9.59
N LEU A 194 -17.57 3.85 9.74
CA LEU A 194 -16.59 4.61 9.00
C LEU A 194 -15.45 5.05 9.94
N PRO A 195 -14.26 5.35 9.39
CA PRO A 195 -13.18 5.92 10.19
C PRO A 195 -13.64 7.18 10.95
N GLU A 196 -13.17 7.30 12.18
CA GLU A 196 -13.50 8.34 13.17
C GLU A 196 -14.95 8.34 13.68
N ASP A 197 -15.74 7.30 13.39
CA ASP A 197 -17.03 7.12 14.05
C ASP A 197 -16.85 6.91 15.57
N VAL A 198 -17.73 7.54 16.36
CA VAL A 198 -17.87 7.24 17.78
C VAL A 198 -19.14 6.42 17.98
N ILE A 199 -18.96 5.15 18.36
CA ILE A 199 -20.01 4.20 18.70
C ILE A 199 -20.29 4.36 20.19
N VAL A 200 -21.51 4.76 20.52
CA VAL A 200 -21.96 4.97 21.91
C VAL A 200 -22.98 3.90 22.25
N VAL A 201 -22.66 3.08 23.26
CA VAL A 201 -23.53 2.07 23.83
C VAL A 201 -24.12 2.61 25.14
N PRO A 202 -25.40 3.03 25.17
CA PRO A 202 -25.97 3.59 26.39
C PRO A 202 -26.25 2.54 27.46
N GLU A 203 -26.35 2.98 28.70
CA GLU A 203 -26.93 2.18 29.79
C GLU A 203 -28.45 1.99 29.58
N SER A 204 -28.94 0.81 29.95
CA SER A 204 -30.35 0.46 29.99
C SER A 204 -30.94 0.96 31.31
N PHE A 205 -31.76 1.99 31.24
CA PHE A 205 -32.64 2.37 32.33
C PHE A 205 -33.86 1.46 32.29
N PHE A 206 -34.01 0.62 33.31
CA PHE A 206 -35.20 -0.20 33.56
C PHE A 206 -36.37 0.69 34.00
#